data_AF-A0A645HEJ4-F1
#
_entry.id   AF-A0A645HEJ4-F1
#
_cell.length_a   1.000
_cell.length_b   1.000
_cell.length_c   1.000
_cell.angle_alpha   90.00
_cell.angle_beta   90.00
_cell.angle_gamma   90.00
#
_symmetry.space_group_name_H-M   'P 1'
#
loop_
_entity.id
_entity.type
_entity.pdbx_description
1 polymer ?
#
loop_
_entity_poly.entity_id
_entity_poly.type
_entity_poly.pdbx_seq_one_letter_code
_entity_poly.pdbx_strand_id
1 'polypeptide(L)'
;MRVHEIKTTIPIEIREGGFSLPLKGKNIGGIVEPLSAKIISEELCSQIIAIEGYEKAKITQLEANTSLFFPRTSLPYLKNQLQPGTHRLICLVGGITGEGEKHAEN
;
A
#
# COMPACT_ATOMS: atom_id res chain seq x y z
N MET A 1 -10.52 3.71 -4.23
CA MET A 1 -11.08 2.85 -3.17
C MET A 1 -11.12 1.43 -3.69
N ARG A 2 -10.77 0.44 -2.86
CA ARG A 2 -10.91 -0.99 -3.19
C ARG A 2 -11.79 -1.64 -2.13
N VAL A 3 -12.68 -2.52 -2.59
CA VAL A 3 -13.64 -3.25 -1.76
C VAL A 3 -13.55 -4.71 -2.16
N HIS A 4 -13.34 -5.59 -1.19
CA HIS A 4 -13.27 -7.03 -1.41
C HIS A 4 -14.24 -7.74 -0.47
N GLU A 5 -14.88 -8.77 -0.99
CA GLU A 5 -15.59 -9.78 -0.19
C GLU A 5 -14.86 -11.11 -0.39
N ILE A 6 -14.35 -11.68 0.70
CA ILE A 6 -13.55 -12.89 0.68
C ILE A 6 -14.26 -13.95 1.52
N LYS A 7 -14.62 -15.06 0.88
CA LYS A 7 -15.07 -16.28 1.56
C LYS A 7 -13.92 -17.28 1.60
N THR A 8 -13.57 -17.73 2.79
CA THR A 8 -12.51 -18.74 2.98
C THR A 8 -12.98 -19.86 3.91
N THR A 9 -12.51 -21.08 3.66
CA THR A 9 -12.75 -22.26 4.51
C THR A 9 -11.56 -22.61 5.39
N ILE A 10 -10.42 -21.93 5.19
CA ILE A 10 -9.18 -22.09 5.95
C ILE A 10 -8.67 -20.72 6.40
N PRO A 11 -7.83 -20.65 7.45
CA PRO A 11 -7.15 -19.42 7.80
C PRO A 11 -6.23 -18.95 6.66
N ILE A 12 -6.26 -17.67 6.32
CA ILE A 12 -5.38 -17.09 5.28
C ILE A 12 -4.77 -15.76 5.75
N GLU A 13 -3.47 -15.58 5.46
CA GLU A 13 -2.85 -14.25 5.55
C GLU A 13 -3.18 -13.46 4.28
N ILE A 14 -3.76 -12.27 4.44
CA ILE A 14 -3.98 -11.36 3.33
C ILE A 14 -2.99 -10.19 3.39
N ARG A 15 -2.59 -9.71 2.21
CA ARG A 15 -1.82 -8.47 2.04
C ARG A 15 -2.37 -7.69 0.86
N GLU A 16 -2.77 -6.44 1.08
CA GLU A 16 -3.26 -5.53 0.05
C GLU A 16 -2.21 -4.45 -0.20
N GLY A 17 -1.75 -4.32 -1.45
CA GLY A 17 -0.61 -3.48 -1.82
C GLY A 17 -1.00 -2.15 -2.43
N GLY A 18 -0.36 -1.07 -1.99
CA GLY A 18 -0.36 0.21 -2.66
C GLY A 18 0.49 0.22 -3.94
N PHE A 19 0.68 1.41 -4.52
CA PHE A 19 1.54 1.57 -5.68
C PHE A 19 3.02 1.36 -5.32
N SER A 20 3.74 0.71 -6.21
CA SER A 20 5.20 0.55 -6.15
C SER A 20 5.89 1.87 -6.47
N LEU A 21 6.91 2.23 -5.69
CA LEU A 21 7.81 3.36 -5.99
C LEU A 21 9.26 2.89 -6.09
N PRO A 22 10.09 3.56 -6.92
CA PRO A 22 11.50 3.19 -7.06
C PRO A 22 12.24 3.38 -5.74
N LEU A 23 13.08 2.41 -5.37
CA LEU A 23 13.96 2.52 -4.21
C LEU A 23 15.29 3.14 -4.64
N LYS A 24 15.53 4.41 -4.25
CA LYS A 24 16.85 5.06 -4.38
C LYS A 24 17.54 5.10 -3.01
N GLY A 25 18.67 4.39 -2.90
CA GLY A 25 19.44 4.26 -1.65
C GLY A 25 19.11 3.02 -0.83
N LYS A 26 19.62 2.96 0.41
CA LYS A 26 19.44 1.80 1.32
C LYS A 26 18.23 1.91 2.25
N ASN A 27 17.62 3.09 2.38
CA ASN A 27 16.55 3.33 3.34
C ASN A 27 15.19 3.34 2.66
N ILE A 28 14.28 2.54 3.20
CA ILE A 28 12.87 2.56 2.88
C ILE A 28 12.28 3.78 3.59
N GLY A 29 12.31 4.95 2.94
CA GLY A 29 11.64 6.14 3.45
C GLY A 29 10.12 5.92 3.50
N GLY A 30 9.46 6.36 4.57
CA GLY A 30 8.01 6.31 4.67
C GLY A 30 7.48 6.54 6.09
N ILE A 31 6.16 6.77 6.17
CA ILE A 31 5.41 6.94 7.42
C ILE A 31 4.51 5.71 7.57
N VAL A 32 4.57 5.05 8.72
CA VAL A 32 3.70 3.94 9.07
C VAL A 32 2.92 4.28 10.32
N GLU A 33 1.61 4.29 10.18
CA GLU A 33 0.63 4.38 11.26
C GLU A 33 -0.05 3.02 11.44
N PRO A 34 -0.84 2.78 12.50
CA PRO A 34 -1.49 1.49 12.72
C PRO A 34 -2.32 1.02 11.51
N LEU A 35 -3.07 1.93 10.90
CA LEU A 35 -4.02 1.64 9.81
C LEU A 35 -3.71 2.40 8.51
N SER A 36 -2.55 3.05 8.41
CA SER A 36 -2.12 3.73 7.19
C SER A 36 -0.63 3.57 6.96
N ALA A 37 -0.20 3.55 5.70
CA ALA A 37 1.21 3.61 5.35
C ALA A 37 1.39 4.47 4.10
N LYS A 38 2.43 5.29 4.12
CA LYS A 38 2.81 6.21 3.05
C LYS A 38 4.29 6.07 2.75
N ILE A 39 4.64 5.98 1.47
CA ILE A 39 6.02 6.09 0.99
C ILE A 39 6.13 7.27 0.04
N ILE A 40 7.28 7.92 0.08
CA ILE A 40 7.64 9.03 -0.81
C ILE A 40 8.99 8.67 -1.42
N SER A 41 9.09 8.75 -2.74
CA SER A 41 10.33 8.58 -3.47
C SER A 41 10.37 9.64 -4.57
N GLU A 42 11.30 10.58 -4.44
CA GLU A 42 11.37 11.78 -5.28
C GLU A 42 10.03 12.53 -5.24
N GLU A 43 9.41 12.77 -6.39
CA GLU A 43 8.12 13.44 -6.52
C GLU A 43 6.93 12.47 -6.53
N LEU A 44 7.19 11.18 -6.27
CA LEU A 44 6.17 10.15 -6.25
C LEU A 44 5.76 9.85 -4.81
N CYS A 45 4.46 9.71 -4.61
CA CYS A 45 3.87 9.28 -3.35
C CYS A 45 2.97 8.06 -3.59
N SER A 46 3.01 7.11 -2.67
CA SER A 46 2.07 5.99 -2.60
C SER A 46 1.56 5.88 -1.17
N GLN A 47 0.24 5.80 -1.00
CA GLN A 47 -0.42 5.72 0.29
C GLN A 47 -1.54 4.68 0.25
N ILE A 48 -1.67 3.96 1.36
CA ILE A 48 -2.78 3.05 1.61
C ILE A 48 -3.35 3.28 3.01
N ILE A 49 -4.68 3.28 3.12
CA ILE A 49 -5.41 3.51 4.38
C ILE A 49 -6.47 2.41 4.52
N ALA A 50 -6.46 1.72 5.65
CA ALA A 50 -7.50 0.75 6.01
C ALA A 50 -8.79 1.48 6.40
N ILE A 51 -9.91 1.04 5.85
CA ILE A 51 -11.26 1.46 6.26
C ILE A 51 -11.91 0.33 7.05
N GLU A 52 -11.88 -0.90 6.54
CA GLU A 52 -12.55 -2.04 7.16
C GLU A 52 -11.74 -3.32 6.95
N GLY A 53 -11.71 -4.17 7.98
CA GLY A 53 -11.23 -5.55 7.90
C GLY A 53 -9.72 -5.73 7.75
N TYR A 54 -8.91 -4.66 7.74
CA TYR A 54 -7.46 -4.74 7.87
C TYR A 54 -7.02 -4.31 9.27
N GLU A 55 -5.98 -4.95 9.81
CA GLU A 55 -5.53 -4.72 11.20
C GLU A 55 -4.22 -3.92 11.28
N LYS A 56 -3.41 -3.96 10.22
CA LYS A 56 -2.08 -3.36 10.26
C LYS A 56 -1.60 -2.86 8.91
N ALA A 57 -1.00 -1.68 8.90
CA ALA A 57 -0.22 -1.17 7.77
C ALA A 57 1.28 -1.40 7.96
N LYS A 58 1.99 -1.59 6.84
CA LYS A 58 3.44 -1.80 6.76
C LYS A 58 3.99 -1.29 5.44
N ILE A 59 5.31 -1.20 5.34
CA ILE A 59 6.02 -0.99 4.07
C ILE A 59 6.91 -2.20 3.85
N THR A 60 7.01 -2.67 2.60
CA THR A 60 7.94 -3.73 2.21
C THR A 60 8.80 -3.28 1.06
N GLN A 61 10.08 -3.65 1.10
CA GLN A 61 10.91 -3.74 -0.09
C GLN A 61 10.63 -5.08 -0.75
N LEU A 62 10.45 -5.08 -2.07
CA LEU A 62 10.30 -6.31 -2.83
C LEU A 62 11.65 -6.74 -3.40
N GLU A 63 11.74 -8.02 -3.75
CA GLU A 63 12.90 -8.55 -4.48
C GLU A 63 13.10 -7.82 -5.81
N ALA A 64 14.35 -7.76 -6.25
CA ALA A 64 14.71 -7.06 -7.48
C ALA A 64 13.93 -7.62 -8.69
N ASN A 65 13.53 -6.73 -9.61
CA ASN A 65 12.82 -7.03 -10.85
C ASN A 65 11.45 -7.71 -10.69
N THR A 66 10.86 -7.69 -9.48
CA THR A 66 9.46 -8.12 -9.27
C THR A 66 8.44 -7.07 -9.69
N SER A 67 8.87 -5.82 -9.89
CA SER A 67 8.07 -4.76 -10.50
C SER A 67 8.46 -4.59 -11.96
N LEU A 68 7.45 -4.47 -12.83
CA LEU A 68 7.63 -4.16 -14.25
C LEU A 68 8.17 -2.73 -14.48
N PHE A 69 7.94 -1.81 -13.55
CA PHE A 69 8.29 -0.39 -13.72
C PHE A 69 9.63 -0.03 -13.07
N PHE A 70 9.99 -0.70 -11.98
CA PHE A 70 11.14 -0.32 -11.17
C PHE A 70 11.95 -1.56 -10.78
N PRO A 71 13.25 -1.66 -11.20
CA PRO A 71 14.10 -2.80 -10.86
C PRO A 71 14.26 -3.04 -9.35
N ARG A 72 14.18 -1.98 -8.54
CA ARG A 72 14.10 -2.06 -7.08
C ARG A 72 12.94 -1.20 -6.61
N THR A 73 12.05 -1.77 -5.83
CA THR A 73 10.81 -1.12 -5.43
C THR A 73 10.48 -1.32 -3.96
N SER A 74 9.76 -0.35 -3.39
CA SER A 74 9.03 -0.50 -2.15
C SER A 74 7.57 -0.13 -2.36
N LEU A 75 6.68 -0.71 -1.57
CA LEU A 75 5.26 -0.35 -1.54
C LEU A 75 4.70 -0.42 -0.12
N PRO A 76 3.73 0.45 0.22
CA PRO A 76 2.98 0.33 1.45
C PRO A 76 1.91 -0.75 1.27
N TYR A 77 1.59 -1.51 2.32
CA TYR A 77 0.57 -2.55 2.27
C TYR A 77 -0.20 -2.65 3.59
N LEU A 78 -1.43 -3.14 3.49
CA LEU A 78 -2.26 -3.53 4.63
C LEU A 78 -2.25 -5.04 4.80
N LYS A 79 -2.45 -5.55 6.01
CA LYS A 79 -2.57 -6.98 6.27
C LYS A 79 -3.65 -7.32 7.30
N ASN A 80 -4.14 -8.55 7.21
CA ASN A 80 -4.95 -9.22 8.22
C ASN A 80 -4.70 -10.74 8.15
N GLN A 81 -5.15 -11.48 9.17
CA GLN A 81 -5.30 -12.93 9.20
C GLN A 81 -6.79 -13.27 9.25
N LEU A 82 -7.33 -13.75 8.13
CA LEU A 82 -8.75 -14.11 8.06
C LEU A 82 -8.94 -15.54 8.56
N GLN A 83 -9.91 -15.74 9.45
CA GLN A 83 -10.38 -17.08 9.84
C GLN A 83 -11.37 -17.64 8.80
N PRO A 84 -11.73 -18.94 8.82
CA PRO A 84 -12.82 -19.46 8.01
C PRO A 84 -14.11 -18.62 8.19
N GLY A 85 -14.74 -18.22 7.08
CA GLY A 85 -15.91 -17.34 7.08
C GLY A 85 -15.98 -16.42 5.86
N THR A 86 -16.90 -15.46 5.92
CA THR A 86 -17.04 -14.37 4.94
C THR A 86 -16.56 -13.07 5.56
N HIS A 87 -15.65 -12.39 4.87
CA HIS A 87 -15.00 -11.16 5.35
C HIS A 87 -15.15 -10.05 4.32
N ARG A 88 -15.32 -8.82 4.80
CA ARG A 88 -15.30 -7.64 3.95
C ARG A 88 -14.07 -6.80 4.28
N LEU A 89 -13.39 -6.35 3.23
CA LEU A 89 -12.15 -5.59 3.33
C LEU A 89 -12.30 -4.32 2.49
N ILE A 90 -12.04 -3.17 3.09
CA ILE A 90 -12.15 -1.88 2.41
C ILE A 90 -10.89 -1.08 2.68
N CYS A 91 -10.32 -0.50 1.63
CA CYS A 91 -9.21 0.43 1.75
C CYS A 91 -9.26 1.57 0.74
N LEU A 92 -8.59 2.66 1.08
CA LEU A 92 -8.20 3.70 0.13
C LEU A 92 -6.77 3.42 -0.32
N VAL A 93 -6.57 3.42 -1.63
CA VAL A 93 -5.25 3.35 -2.26
C VAL A 93 -5.13 4.59 -3.12
N GLY A 94 -4.06 5.34 -2.92
CA GLY A 94 -3.81 6.59 -3.61
C GLY A 94 -2.33 6.83 -3.81
N GLY A 95 -2.03 7.80 -4.65
CA GLY A 95 -0.68 8.26 -4.93
C GLY A 95 -0.70 9.59 -5.64
N ILE A 96 0.42 10.29 -5.62
CA ILE A 96 0.61 11.56 -6.33
C ILE A 96 1.87 11.40 -7.18
N THR A 97 1.83 11.90 -8.41
CA THR A 97 3.00 12.12 -9.26
C THR A 97 3.33 13.61 -9.25
N GLY A 98 4.60 13.98 -9.34
CA GLY A 98 5.13 15.35 -9.20
C GLY A 98 4.48 16.46 -10.00
N GLU A 99 3.67 16.15 -11.02
CA GLU A 99 2.91 17.13 -11.80
C GLU A 99 1.58 17.57 -11.14
N GLY A 100 1.46 17.42 -9.82
CA GLY A 100 0.22 17.62 -9.06
C GLY A 100 0.01 19.00 -8.42
N GLU A 101 0.96 19.94 -8.53
CA GLU A 101 0.74 21.35 -8.18
C GLU A 101 0.48 22.17 -9.44
N LYS A 102 -0.73 22.04 -10.00
CA LYS A 102 -1.31 23.21 -10.67
C LYS A 102 -1.80 24.12 -9.56
N HIS A 103 -1.06 25.20 -9.33
CA HIS A 103 -1.45 26.31 -8.47
C HIS A 103 -2.96 26.53 -8.53
N ALA A 104 -3.65 26.28 -7.42
CA ALA A 104 -4.91 26.97 -7.16
C ALA A 104 -4.51 28.40 -6.81
N GLU A 105 -4.44 29.26 -7.83
CA GLU A 105 -4.42 30.70 -7.63
C GLU A 105 -5.67 31.09 -6.83
N ASN A 106 -5.45 31.74 -5.69
CA ASN A 106 -6.40 32.63 -5.02
C ASN A 106 -5.59 33.73 -4.33
#